data_AF-A0A8H5Z9T6-F1
#
_entry.id   AF-A0A8H5Z9T6-F1
#
_cell.length_a   1.000
_cell.length_b   1.000
_cell.length_c   1.000
_cell.angle_alpha   90.00
_cell.angle_beta   90.00
_cell.angle_gamma   90.00
#
_symmetry.space_group_name_H-M   'P 1'
#
loop_
_entity.id
_entity.type
_entity.pdbx_description
1 polymer ?
#
loop_
_entity_poly.entity_id
_entity_poly.type
_entity_poly.pdbx_seq_one_letter_code
_entity_poly.pdbx_strand_id
1 'polypeptide(L)'
;MSPAPIDQTVSTLPSSPPQQHPTPNSTPIPASKHFDDIFHAKFMNIIQEWKNDPSRGQLTQKDRKTFIETAFSETDELYFGQRVMSDNDIKLRALTKVFYKVLAEEPWSEDWIRAPDVERKLSKFEMHEDSVALAKRYGFTTPREAVKAAREASVKNADILKEAQKEGKIVKDLKLDRGPFDDIEIVYIAGTVSSSATSKIDRNSIYPVSVSSVANVLQNHICRDMVRPYSMAERFVNCTDTRDLEEMRRFACNVCDFCPHLLDNDNVSLLVVLLILSRSDCCRRFEANGIRIEGSTISHRKAECMKNKMGWRTSEDKKPYDNFAQEFQTRVKNACFPAPRAQRIGGRKPARTSSTPTTTPIYLHSPVGYMAAPHAYQHHANAGINIPAPPPYNGLSQTAPNTMKMQQPFASPGGSNAEPMDLS
;
A
#
# COMPACT_ATOMS: atom_id res chain seq x y z
N MET A 1 -35.01 -7.41 85.82
CA MET A 1 -33.95 -7.42 86.83
C MET A 1 -32.93 -8.48 86.43
N SER A 2 -31.66 -8.07 86.26
CA SER A 2 -30.45 -8.91 86.15
C SER A 2 -30.26 -9.79 87.41
N PRO A 3 -29.36 -10.83 87.45
CA PRO A 3 -28.07 -10.87 86.76
C PRO A 3 -27.55 -12.24 86.21
N ALA A 4 -26.38 -12.09 85.57
CA ALA A 4 -25.50 -12.96 84.78
C ALA A 4 -24.55 -13.87 85.64
N PRO A 5 -23.37 -14.32 85.17
CA PRO A 5 -22.98 -15.18 84.02
C PRO A 5 -22.03 -16.34 84.41
N ILE A 6 -21.66 -17.24 83.48
CA ILE A 6 -20.35 -17.92 83.46
C ILE A 6 -19.83 -17.99 82.01
N ASP A 7 -18.63 -17.46 81.79
CA ASP A 7 -17.86 -17.52 80.53
C ASP A 7 -17.21 -18.90 80.31
N GLN A 8 -17.11 -19.33 79.04
CA GLN A 8 -15.87 -19.84 78.43
C GLN A 8 -16.01 -19.88 76.89
N THR A 9 -14.94 -19.48 76.24
CA THR A 9 -14.85 -18.88 74.90
C THR A 9 -14.38 -19.86 73.80
N VAL A 10 -14.98 -19.71 72.59
CA VAL A 10 -14.32 -19.58 71.25
C VAL A 10 -13.64 -20.85 70.68
N SER A 11 -13.67 -21.24 69.39
CA SER A 11 -14.14 -20.69 68.11
C SER A 11 -14.40 -21.85 67.15
N THR A 12 -15.46 -21.78 66.33
CA THR A 12 -15.71 -22.67 65.18
C THR A 12 -15.25 -21.98 63.89
N LEU A 13 -14.42 -22.66 63.10
CA LEU A 13 -14.03 -22.25 61.74
C LEU A 13 -14.93 -22.96 60.70
N PRO A 14 -15.41 -22.25 59.66
CA PRO A 14 -16.39 -22.77 58.71
C PRO A 14 -15.79 -23.25 57.36
N SER A 15 -16.51 -24.21 56.77
CA SER A 15 -16.77 -24.52 55.35
C SER A 15 -15.70 -24.33 54.27
N SER A 16 -15.37 -25.46 53.64
CA SER A 16 -14.55 -25.64 52.44
C SER A 16 -15.12 -24.94 51.18
N PRO A 17 -14.27 -24.36 50.30
CA PRO A 17 -14.66 -23.91 48.97
C PRO A 17 -14.55 -25.02 47.88
N PRO A 18 -15.24 -24.85 46.73
CA PRO A 18 -15.42 -25.88 45.70
C PRO A 18 -14.19 -26.13 44.81
N GLN A 19 -14.12 -27.36 44.31
CA GLN A 19 -13.11 -27.88 43.38
C GLN A 19 -13.02 -27.06 42.08
N GLN A 20 -11.82 -26.57 41.79
CA GLN A 20 -11.46 -26.01 40.49
C GLN A 20 -11.21 -27.14 39.48
N HIS A 21 -11.85 -27.03 38.31
CA HIS A 21 -11.51 -27.80 37.12
C HIS A 21 -10.05 -27.57 36.71
N PRO A 22 -9.32 -28.61 36.26
CA PRO A 22 -7.98 -28.44 35.72
C PRO A 22 -8.04 -27.68 34.40
N THR A 23 -7.31 -26.57 34.35
CA THR A 23 -6.97 -25.84 33.13
C THR A 23 -6.24 -26.77 32.15
N PRO A 24 -6.49 -26.68 30.83
CA PRO A 24 -5.70 -27.44 29.88
C PRO A 24 -4.26 -26.93 29.91
N ASN A 25 -3.33 -27.86 30.09
CA ASN A 25 -1.89 -27.65 30.00
C ASN A 25 -1.56 -26.86 28.73
N SER A 26 -1.16 -25.60 28.89
CA SER A 26 -0.39 -24.90 27.86
C SER A 26 0.98 -25.58 27.81
N THR A 27 1.21 -26.37 26.77
CA THR A 27 2.56 -26.84 26.46
C THR A 27 3.47 -25.61 26.34
N PRO A 28 4.54 -25.51 27.15
CA PRO A 28 5.47 -24.40 27.06
C PRO A 28 6.17 -24.50 25.70
N ILE A 29 5.89 -23.53 24.83
CA ILE A 29 6.62 -23.36 23.57
C ILE A 29 8.10 -23.22 23.97
N PRO A 30 9.01 -24.07 23.46
CA PRO A 30 10.41 -23.99 23.81
C PRO A 30 10.94 -22.60 23.48
N ALA A 31 11.59 -21.98 24.46
CA ALA A 31 12.27 -20.71 24.29
C ALA A 31 13.22 -20.78 23.07
N SER A 32 13.10 -19.82 22.15
CA SER A 32 14.06 -19.41 21.10
C SER A 32 13.78 -19.67 19.61
N LYS A 33 12.64 -20.24 19.15
CA LYS A 33 12.40 -20.30 17.69
C LYS A 33 11.63 -19.06 17.20
N HIS A 34 12.37 -18.11 16.65
CA HIS A 34 11.84 -16.97 15.89
C HIS A 34 10.90 -17.48 14.78
N PHE A 35 9.78 -16.78 14.52
CA PHE A 35 8.73 -17.23 13.58
C PHE A 35 9.30 -17.70 12.24
N ASP A 36 10.19 -16.89 11.64
CA ASP A 36 10.80 -17.20 10.35
C ASP A 36 11.65 -18.48 10.36
N ASP A 37 12.24 -18.86 11.50
CA ASP A 37 13.07 -20.07 11.60
C ASP A 37 12.19 -21.32 11.67
N ILE A 38 11.02 -21.22 12.33
CA ILE A 38 10.00 -22.27 12.34
C ILE A 38 9.45 -22.47 10.93
N PHE A 39 9.10 -21.37 10.26
CA PHE A 39 8.64 -21.39 8.88
C PHE A 39 9.68 -22.05 7.97
N HIS A 40 10.93 -21.61 8.05
CA HIS A 40 12.01 -22.13 7.20
C HIS A 40 12.22 -23.63 7.40
N ALA A 41 12.23 -24.10 8.66
CA ALA A 41 12.33 -25.53 8.95
C ALA A 41 11.17 -26.34 8.34
N LYS A 42 9.93 -25.85 8.51
CA LYS A 42 8.74 -26.51 7.93
C LYS A 42 8.77 -26.51 6.40
N PHE A 43 9.11 -25.39 5.80
CA PHE A 43 9.23 -25.26 4.35
C PHE A 43 10.27 -26.23 3.78
N MET A 44 11.45 -26.32 4.41
CA MET A 44 12.50 -27.25 3.98
C MET A 44 12.08 -28.72 4.13
N ASN A 45 11.32 -29.07 5.17
CA ASN A 45 10.76 -30.41 5.31
C ASN A 45 9.82 -30.76 4.15
N ILE A 46 8.89 -29.86 3.77
CA ILE A 46 8.00 -30.05 2.61
C ILE A 46 8.81 -30.25 1.33
N ILE A 47 9.88 -29.47 1.13
CA ILE A 47 10.76 -29.63 -0.04
C ILE A 47 11.48 -30.98 -0.04
N GLN A 48 11.96 -31.44 1.11
CA GLN A 48 12.62 -32.75 1.24
C GLN A 48 11.63 -33.89 0.95
N GLU A 49 10.43 -33.85 1.51
CA GLU A 49 9.37 -34.83 1.22
C GLU A 49 9.02 -34.85 -0.27
N TRP A 50 8.92 -33.67 -0.90
CA TRP A 50 8.66 -33.57 -2.33
C TRP A 50 9.78 -34.20 -3.18
N LYS A 51 11.05 -33.94 -2.83
CA LYS A 51 12.22 -34.48 -3.55
C LYS A 51 12.38 -35.98 -3.40
N ASN A 52 11.92 -36.54 -2.29
CA ASN A 52 12.02 -37.97 -2.00
C ASN A 52 10.94 -38.81 -2.70
N ASP A 53 9.99 -38.17 -3.40
CA ASP A 53 8.93 -38.84 -4.16
C ASP A 53 9.33 -39.01 -5.63
N PRO A 54 9.72 -40.24 -6.06
CA PRO A 54 10.20 -40.50 -7.42
C PRO A 54 9.10 -40.42 -8.47
N SER A 55 7.83 -40.30 -8.08
CA SER A 55 6.69 -40.19 -9.01
C SER A 55 6.39 -38.76 -9.45
N ARG A 56 7.05 -37.75 -8.86
CA ARG A 56 6.74 -36.34 -9.10
C ARG A 56 7.54 -35.75 -10.27
N GLY A 57 6.86 -34.91 -11.04
CA GLY A 57 7.44 -34.14 -12.15
C GLY A 57 8.21 -32.90 -11.67
N GLN A 58 8.45 -31.95 -12.58
CA GLN A 58 9.13 -30.70 -12.24
C GLN A 58 8.28 -29.81 -11.32
N LEU A 59 8.90 -29.20 -10.32
CA LEU A 59 8.25 -28.28 -9.39
C LEU A 59 7.60 -27.09 -10.11
N THR A 60 6.27 -26.98 -10.04
CA THR A 60 5.51 -25.89 -10.68
C THR A 60 5.40 -24.65 -9.79
N GLN A 61 4.95 -23.52 -10.36
CA GLN A 61 4.63 -22.30 -9.59
C GLN A 61 3.50 -22.55 -8.58
N LYS A 62 2.50 -23.34 -8.97
CA LYS A 62 1.36 -23.69 -8.11
C LYS A 62 1.84 -24.47 -6.88
N ASP A 63 2.72 -25.45 -7.09
CA ASP A 63 3.27 -26.27 -6.00
C ASP A 63 4.06 -25.42 -5.00
N ARG A 64 4.93 -24.53 -5.49
CA ARG A 64 5.71 -23.62 -4.63
C ARG A 64 4.82 -22.75 -3.76
N LYS A 65 3.80 -22.14 -4.37
CA LYS A 65 2.81 -21.35 -3.64
C LYS A 65 2.14 -22.19 -2.56
N THR A 66 1.69 -23.40 -2.90
CA THR A 66 1.07 -24.31 -1.93
C THR A 66 2.03 -24.68 -0.80
N PHE A 67 3.31 -24.93 -1.07
CA PHE A 67 4.29 -25.27 -0.03
C PHE A 67 4.51 -24.11 0.94
N ILE A 68 4.65 -22.89 0.42
CA ILE A 68 4.78 -21.68 1.25
C ILE A 68 3.51 -21.46 2.07
N GLU A 69 2.33 -21.58 1.46
CA GLU A 69 1.05 -21.40 2.14
C GLU A 69 0.83 -22.43 3.26
N THR A 70 1.17 -23.71 3.02
CA THR A 70 1.09 -24.77 4.03
C THR A 70 2.07 -24.51 5.18
N ALA A 71 3.35 -24.28 4.87
CA ALA A 71 4.36 -24.00 5.90
C ALA A 71 4.00 -22.75 6.73
N PHE A 72 3.50 -21.70 6.09
CA PHE A 72 3.01 -20.50 6.77
C PHE A 72 1.83 -20.82 7.69
N SER A 73 0.80 -21.52 7.19
CA SER A 73 -0.41 -21.79 7.97
C SER A 73 -0.12 -22.62 9.22
N GLU A 74 0.75 -23.62 9.11
CA GLU A 74 1.19 -24.42 10.25
C GLU A 74 2.06 -23.64 11.23
N THR A 75 2.90 -22.72 10.74
CA THR A 75 3.73 -21.86 11.59
C THR A 75 2.88 -20.83 12.33
N ASP A 76 1.92 -20.22 11.63
CA ASP A 76 0.97 -19.25 12.18
C ASP A 76 0.14 -19.87 13.31
N GLU A 77 -0.40 -21.08 13.11
CA GLU A 77 -1.14 -21.78 14.16
C GLU A 77 -0.23 -22.19 15.33
N LEU A 78 1.01 -22.63 15.07
CA LEU A 78 1.93 -22.98 16.15
C LEU A 78 2.38 -21.77 16.98
N TYR A 79 2.63 -20.62 16.32
CA TYR A 79 3.21 -19.44 16.95
C TYR A 79 2.16 -18.51 17.57
N PHE A 80 1.06 -18.29 16.86
CA PHE A 80 -0.02 -17.39 17.26
C PHE A 80 -1.31 -18.12 17.69
N GLY A 81 -1.46 -19.40 17.36
CA GLY A 81 -2.67 -20.16 17.68
C GLY A 81 -2.88 -20.32 19.19
N GLN A 82 -4.15 -20.46 19.56
CA GLN A 82 -4.62 -20.79 20.92
C GLN A 82 -4.21 -19.86 22.08
N ARG A 83 -3.53 -18.74 21.80
CA ARG A 83 -3.14 -17.73 22.80
C ARG A 83 -3.95 -16.45 22.66
N VAL A 84 -4.18 -15.78 23.79
CA VAL A 84 -4.69 -14.39 23.79
C VAL A 84 -3.60 -13.50 23.20
N MET A 85 -3.89 -12.85 22.07
CA MET A 85 -2.92 -11.99 21.36
C MET A 85 -3.01 -10.56 21.85
N SER A 86 -1.86 -9.90 22.02
CA SER A 86 -1.80 -8.45 22.22
C SER A 86 -2.11 -7.70 20.92
N ASP A 87 -2.42 -6.40 21.00
CA ASP A 87 -2.58 -5.55 19.81
C ASP A 87 -1.33 -5.57 18.91
N ASN A 88 -0.14 -5.67 19.53
CA ASN A 88 1.12 -5.79 18.81
C ASN A 88 1.21 -7.11 18.05
N ASP A 89 0.87 -8.23 18.69
CA ASP A 89 0.83 -9.55 18.04
C ASP A 89 -0.17 -9.60 16.89
N ILE A 90 -1.34 -8.97 17.06
CA ILE A 90 -2.38 -8.88 16.03
C ILE A 90 -1.85 -8.15 14.79
N LYS A 91 -1.15 -7.02 14.99
CA LYS A 91 -0.49 -6.28 13.90
C LYS A 91 0.61 -7.11 13.24
N LEU A 92 1.49 -7.71 14.03
CA LEU A 92 2.58 -8.56 13.53
C LEU A 92 2.05 -9.72 12.71
N ARG A 93 1.05 -10.47 13.20
CA ARG A 93 0.43 -11.58 12.48
C ARG A 93 -0.16 -11.14 11.13
N ALA A 94 -0.87 -10.01 11.11
CA ALA A 94 -1.48 -9.48 9.91
C ALA A 94 -0.44 -9.06 8.85
N LEU A 95 0.60 -8.32 9.25
CA LEU A 95 1.66 -7.90 8.33
C LEU A 95 2.54 -9.06 7.88
N THR A 96 2.85 -9.98 8.79
CA THR A 96 3.58 -11.21 8.48
C THR A 96 2.87 -11.95 7.36
N LYS A 97 1.54 -12.13 7.45
CA LYS A 97 0.73 -12.72 6.38
C LYS A 97 0.86 -11.97 5.05
N VAL A 98 0.83 -10.63 5.05
CA VAL A 98 1.01 -9.82 3.83
C VAL A 98 2.37 -10.11 3.19
N PHE A 99 3.45 -10.04 3.96
CA PHE A 99 4.80 -10.30 3.45
C PHE A 99 4.99 -11.75 3.00
N TYR A 100 4.40 -12.73 3.68
CA TYR A 100 4.40 -14.12 3.19
C TYR A 100 3.62 -14.27 1.88
N LYS A 101 2.51 -13.56 1.70
CA LYS A 101 1.77 -13.56 0.45
C LYS A 101 2.55 -12.88 -0.68
N VAL A 102 3.31 -11.83 -0.40
CA VAL A 102 4.28 -11.28 -1.36
C VAL A 102 5.31 -12.34 -1.73
N LEU A 103 5.92 -13.03 -0.77
CA LEU A 103 6.89 -14.09 -1.02
C LEU A 103 6.32 -15.26 -1.85
N ALA A 104 5.05 -15.62 -1.62
CA ALA A 104 4.39 -16.75 -2.30
C ALA A 104 3.87 -16.40 -3.70
N GLU A 105 3.42 -15.16 -3.92
CA GLU A 105 2.79 -14.71 -5.16
C GLU A 105 3.77 -14.01 -6.10
N GLU A 106 4.78 -13.33 -5.56
CA GLU A 106 5.69 -12.48 -6.32
C GLU A 106 7.11 -13.07 -6.26
N PRO A 107 7.63 -13.59 -7.39
CA PRO A 107 8.88 -14.35 -7.40
C PRO A 107 10.07 -13.39 -7.40
N TRP A 108 10.53 -13.04 -6.20
CA TRP A 108 11.61 -12.09 -6.02
C TRP A 108 13.01 -12.71 -5.89
N SER A 109 13.14 -14.03 -5.67
CA SER A 109 14.44 -14.69 -5.43
C SER A 109 14.82 -15.75 -6.48
N GLU A 110 16.11 -15.80 -6.83
CA GLU A 110 16.60 -16.53 -8.00
C GLU A 110 16.72 -18.06 -7.78
N ASP A 111 17.02 -18.54 -6.56
CA ASP A 111 17.51 -19.92 -6.38
C ASP A 111 16.42 -20.97 -6.08
N TRP A 112 15.32 -20.60 -5.43
CA TRP A 112 14.23 -21.55 -5.07
C TRP A 112 12.87 -21.12 -5.61
N ILE A 113 12.74 -19.85 -5.98
CA ILE A 113 11.52 -19.22 -6.46
C ILE A 113 11.78 -18.60 -7.85
N ARG A 114 12.51 -19.28 -8.76
CA ARG A 114 12.72 -18.90 -10.20
C ARG A 114 12.49 -17.41 -10.51
N ALA A 115 13.55 -16.64 -10.72
CA ALA A 115 13.45 -15.28 -11.26
C ALA A 115 13.06 -15.25 -12.77
N PRO A 116 12.52 -14.14 -13.33
CA PRO A 116 11.83 -13.01 -12.73
C PRO A 116 10.44 -12.82 -13.42
N ASP A 117 9.35 -13.10 -12.71
CA ASP A 117 7.97 -12.89 -13.22
C ASP A 117 7.43 -11.51 -12.79
N VAL A 118 8.28 -10.67 -12.20
CA VAL A 118 8.01 -9.24 -11.91
C VAL A 118 7.66 -8.52 -13.22
N GLU A 119 8.35 -8.88 -14.31
CA GLU A 119 8.15 -8.32 -15.64
C GLU A 119 6.92 -8.87 -16.37
N ARG A 120 6.33 -10.01 -15.93
CA ARG A 120 5.13 -10.59 -16.57
C ARG A 120 3.97 -9.61 -16.58
N LYS A 121 3.91 -8.73 -15.58
CA LYS A 121 2.84 -7.74 -15.42
C LYS A 121 3.16 -6.39 -16.06
N LEU A 122 4.30 -6.28 -16.75
CA LEU A 122 4.60 -5.15 -17.63
C LEU A 122 3.77 -5.17 -18.93
N SER A 123 2.91 -6.17 -19.14
CA SER A 123 1.99 -6.24 -20.28
C SER A 123 0.99 -5.08 -20.35
N LYS A 124 0.89 -4.26 -19.30
CA LYS A 124 0.09 -3.04 -19.27
C LYS A 124 0.86 -1.81 -19.76
N PHE A 125 2.15 -1.93 -20.00
CA PHE A 125 2.93 -0.88 -20.64
C PHE A 125 2.89 -1.02 -22.15
N GLU A 126 2.90 0.13 -22.82
CA GLU A 126 3.12 0.26 -24.26
C GLU A 126 4.42 1.04 -24.49
N MET A 127 5.13 0.77 -25.58
CA MET A 127 6.30 1.55 -25.98
C MET A 127 5.82 2.94 -26.40
N HIS A 128 6.46 4.01 -25.91
CA HIS A 128 6.13 5.36 -26.37
C HIS A 128 6.48 5.51 -27.85
N GLU A 129 5.68 6.27 -28.62
CA GLU A 129 5.82 6.39 -30.08
C GLU A 129 7.25 6.83 -30.48
N ASP A 130 7.78 7.83 -29.78
CA ASP A 130 9.13 8.37 -30.01
C ASP A 130 10.25 7.37 -29.72
N SER A 131 9.96 6.36 -28.90
CA SER A 131 10.94 5.35 -28.48
C SER A 131 10.96 4.11 -29.38
N VAL A 132 9.93 3.88 -30.21
CA VAL A 132 9.80 2.67 -31.03
C VAL A 132 11.00 2.48 -31.96
N ALA A 133 11.44 3.54 -32.64
CA ALA A 133 12.56 3.47 -33.59
C ALA A 133 13.89 3.16 -32.88
N LEU A 134 14.13 3.77 -31.70
CA LEU A 134 15.31 3.52 -30.90
C LEU A 134 15.31 2.10 -30.32
N ALA A 135 14.20 1.69 -29.71
CA ALA A 135 14.02 0.35 -29.15
C ALA A 135 14.28 -0.75 -30.19
N LYS A 136 13.75 -0.59 -31.42
CA LYS A 136 13.97 -1.53 -32.52
C LYS A 136 15.45 -1.64 -32.93
N ARG A 137 16.22 -0.54 -32.91
CA ARG A 137 17.67 -0.58 -33.21
C ARG A 137 18.46 -1.43 -32.22
N TYR A 138 18.02 -1.47 -30.97
CA TYR A 138 18.62 -2.29 -29.91
C TYR A 138 17.95 -3.66 -29.75
N GLY A 139 17.04 -4.03 -30.65
CA GLY A 139 16.40 -5.35 -30.67
C GLY A 139 15.26 -5.54 -29.67
N PHE A 140 14.74 -4.45 -29.08
CA PHE A 140 13.59 -4.52 -28.18
C PHE A 140 12.29 -4.36 -28.96
N THR A 141 11.40 -5.33 -28.84
CA THR A 141 10.07 -5.31 -29.46
C THR A 141 8.97 -5.00 -28.45
N THR A 142 9.22 -5.27 -27.16
CA THR A 142 8.25 -5.02 -26.09
C THR A 142 8.86 -4.24 -24.92
N PRO A 143 8.04 -3.48 -24.16
CA PRO A 143 8.48 -2.88 -22.89
C PRO A 143 9.10 -3.89 -21.93
N ARG A 144 8.55 -5.11 -21.89
CA ARG A 144 9.04 -6.21 -21.05
C ARG A 144 10.50 -6.55 -21.35
N GLU A 145 10.85 -6.67 -22.63
CA GLU A 145 12.22 -6.98 -23.07
C GLU A 145 13.19 -5.85 -22.70
N ALA A 146 12.79 -4.60 -22.96
CA ALA A 146 13.61 -3.44 -22.65
C ALA A 146 13.88 -3.33 -21.14
N VAL A 147 12.84 -3.47 -20.29
CA VAL A 147 12.98 -3.41 -18.83
C VAL A 147 13.82 -4.57 -18.30
N LYS A 148 13.63 -5.78 -18.82
CA LYS A 148 14.44 -6.95 -18.46
C LYS A 148 15.92 -6.71 -18.79
N ALA A 149 16.21 -6.23 -20.00
CA ALA A 149 17.58 -5.91 -20.42
C ALA A 149 18.21 -4.81 -19.55
N ALA A 150 17.45 -3.77 -19.21
CA ALA A 150 17.90 -2.70 -18.32
C ALA A 150 18.23 -3.22 -16.91
N ARG A 151 17.41 -4.13 -16.36
CA ARG A 151 17.68 -4.77 -15.07
C ARG A 151 18.94 -5.65 -15.11
N GLU A 152 19.09 -6.48 -16.15
CA GLU A 152 20.28 -7.32 -16.31
C GLU A 152 21.56 -6.49 -16.46
N ALA A 153 21.52 -5.39 -17.21
CA ALA A 153 22.62 -4.45 -17.32
C ALA A 153 22.93 -3.77 -15.97
N SER A 154 21.90 -3.37 -15.21
CA SER A 154 22.05 -2.78 -13.88
C SER A 154 22.72 -3.75 -12.88
N VAL A 155 22.32 -5.02 -12.89
CA VAL A 155 22.96 -6.08 -12.06
C VAL A 155 24.42 -6.25 -12.45
N LYS A 156 24.72 -6.43 -13.74
CA LYS A 156 26.09 -6.58 -14.24
C LYS A 156 26.96 -5.38 -13.85
N ASN A 157 26.44 -4.17 -14.02
CA ASN A 157 27.15 -2.95 -13.62
C ASN A 157 27.39 -2.89 -12.11
N ALA A 158 26.41 -3.30 -11.30
CA ALA A 158 26.57 -3.34 -9.84
C ALA A 158 27.65 -4.36 -9.42
N ASP A 159 27.74 -5.50 -10.09
CA ASP A 159 28.76 -6.51 -9.80
C ASP A 159 30.16 -6.04 -10.23
N ILE A 160 30.28 -5.44 -11.41
CA ILE A 160 31.53 -4.79 -11.86
C ILE A 160 31.97 -3.71 -10.86
N LEU A 161 31.04 -2.90 -10.35
CA LEU A 161 31.34 -1.88 -9.35
C LEU A 161 31.83 -2.48 -8.03
N LYS A 162 31.21 -3.57 -7.56
CA LYS A 162 31.65 -4.28 -6.35
C LYS A 162 33.04 -4.89 -6.51
N GLU A 163 33.33 -5.49 -7.66
CA GLU A 163 34.66 -6.05 -7.95
C GLU A 163 35.72 -4.94 -8.04
N ALA A 164 35.42 -3.85 -8.74
CA ALA A 164 36.31 -2.70 -8.83
C ALA A 164 36.61 -2.06 -7.47
N GLN A 165 35.61 -1.98 -6.58
CA GLN A 165 35.80 -1.51 -5.22
C GLN A 165 36.75 -2.42 -4.42
N LYS A 166 36.65 -3.74 -4.58
CA LYS A 166 37.57 -4.70 -3.96
C LYS A 166 39.00 -4.56 -4.49
N GLU A 167 39.15 -4.23 -5.77
CA GLU A 167 40.43 -4.03 -6.44
C GLU A 167 41.01 -2.61 -6.31
N GLY A 168 40.32 -1.71 -5.60
CA GLY A 168 40.74 -0.31 -5.42
C GLY A 168 40.73 0.53 -6.71
N LYS A 169 40.01 0.09 -7.75
CA LYS A 169 39.89 0.80 -9.03
C LYS A 169 38.96 2.00 -8.92
N ILE A 170 39.29 3.07 -9.64
CA ILE A 170 38.48 4.28 -9.69
C ILE A 170 37.25 4.03 -10.57
N VAL A 171 36.06 4.35 -10.05
CA VAL A 171 34.76 4.12 -10.72
C VAL A 171 34.69 4.72 -12.12
N LYS A 172 35.39 5.83 -12.37
CA LYS A 172 35.39 6.55 -13.66
C LYS A 172 36.05 5.77 -14.80
N ASP A 173 36.93 4.81 -14.48
CA ASP A 173 37.66 4.03 -15.47
C ASP A 173 36.92 2.74 -15.88
N LEU A 174 35.78 2.47 -15.23
CA LEU A 174 34.96 1.30 -15.49
C LEU A 174 34.08 1.52 -16.72
N LYS A 175 34.19 0.61 -17.69
CA LYS A 175 33.28 0.53 -18.82
C LYS A 175 31.97 -0.11 -18.35
N LEU A 176 31.03 0.73 -17.90
CA LEU A 176 29.68 0.31 -17.55
C LEU A 176 28.80 0.31 -18.80
N ASP A 177 28.05 -0.77 -19.01
CA ASP A 177 27.06 -0.82 -20.08
C ASP A 177 25.80 -0.10 -19.63
N ARG A 178 25.65 1.16 -20.06
CA ARG A 178 24.48 1.97 -19.71
C ARG A 178 23.28 1.68 -20.60
N GLY A 179 23.49 1.03 -21.76
CA GLY A 179 22.48 0.85 -22.79
C GLY A 179 21.75 2.16 -23.19
N PRO A 180 20.68 2.05 -24.00
CA PRO A 180 19.80 3.17 -24.34
C PRO A 180 18.63 3.32 -23.35
N PHE A 181 18.71 2.73 -22.15
CA PHE A 181 17.54 2.50 -21.31
C PHE A 181 16.95 3.77 -20.68
N ASP A 182 17.74 4.84 -20.57
CA ASP A 182 17.28 6.16 -20.17
C ASP A 182 16.51 6.88 -21.29
N ASP A 183 16.86 6.58 -22.55
CA ASP A 183 16.31 7.23 -23.74
C ASP A 183 15.10 6.47 -24.34
N ILE A 184 14.84 5.25 -23.86
CA ILE A 184 13.66 4.47 -24.22
C ILE A 184 12.59 4.68 -23.15
N GLU A 185 11.46 5.20 -23.58
CA GLU A 185 10.31 5.51 -22.75
C GLU A 185 9.12 4.59 -23.03
N ILE A 186 8.35 4.31 -21.97
CA ILE A 186 7.16 3.48 -21.99
C ILE A 186 6.03 4.20 -21.24
N VAL A 187 4.78 3.92 -21.62
CA VAL A 187 3.59 4.50 -20.98
C VAL A 187 2.74 3.40 -20.36
N TYR A 188 2.23 3.63 -19.15
CA TYR A 188 1.34 2.69 -18.49
C TYR A 188 -0.11 2.91 -18.90
N ILE A 189 -0.75 1.87 -19.43
CA ILE A 189 -2.15 1.90 -19.81
C ILE A 189 -2.97 1.20 -18.73
N ALA A 190 -3.68 2.01 -17.93
CA ALA A 190 -4.60 1.50 -16.93
C ALA A 190 -5.69 0.67 -17.61
N GLY A 191 -5.84 -0.59 -17.18
CA GLY A 191 -6.95 -1.43 -17.64
C GLY A 191 -8.28 -0.82 -17.23
N THR A 192 -9.20 -0.68 -18.19
CA THR A 192 -10.57 -0.20 -17.93
C THR A 192 -11.57 -1.35 -18.02
N VAL A 193 -12.84 -1.07 -17.71
CA VAL A 193 -13.94 -2.05 -17.72
C VAL A 193 -14.23 -2.64 -19.12
N SER A 194 -13.68 -2.06 -20.20
CA SER A 194 -13.77 -2.64 -21.54
C SER A 194 -12.51 -2.38 -22.37
N SER A 195 -12.22 -3.26 -23.32
CA SER A 195 -11.15 -3.06 -24.31
C SER A 195 -11.36 -1.75 -25.08
N SER A 196 -12.59 -1.47 -25.51
CA SER A 196 -12.95 -0.24 -26.23
C SER A 196 -12.67 1.04 -25.43
N ALA A 197 -12.91 1.04 -24.11
CA ALA A 197 -12.57 2.18 -23.26
C ALA A 197 -11.05 2.32 -23.09
N THR A 198 -10.33 1.19 -23.02
CA THR A 198 -8.86 1.18 -22.93
C THR A 198 -8.22 1.73 -24.22
N SER A 199 -8.76 1.40 -25.39
CA SER A 199 -8.29 1.91 -26.69
C SER A 199 -8.55 3.42 -26.89
N LYS A 200 -9.53 3.99 -26.18
CA LYS A 200 -9.84 5.44 -26.24
C LYS A 200 -8.95 6.31 -25.35
N ILE A 201 -8.11 5.70 -24.49
CA ILE A 201 -7.15 6.45 -23.68
C ILE A 201 -6.15 7.14 -24.61
N ASP A 202 -5.95 8.44 -24.44
CA ASP A 202 -4.95 9.20 -25.17
C ASP A 202 -3.55 8.91 -24.60
N ARG A 203 -2.74 8.16 -25.35
CA ARG A 203 -1.37 7.76 -24.96
C ARG A 203 -0.47 8.98 -24.79
N ASN A 204 -0.67 10.01 -25.60
CA ASN A 204 0.18 11.20 -25.63
C ASN A 204 -0.07 12.12 -24.42
N SER A 205 -1.17 11.88 -23.69
CA SER A 205 -1.49 12.58 -22.44
C SER A 205 -0.91 11.92 -21.18
N ILE A 206 -0.36 10.71 -21.32
CA ILE A 206 0.23 9.95 -20.21
C ILE A 206 1.71 10.31 -20.10
N TYR A 207 2.18 10.53 -18.88
CA TYR A 207 3.60 10.80 -18.64
C TYR A 207 4.45 9.60 -19.05
N PRO A 208 5.37 9.74 -20.03
CA PRO A 208 6.28 8.68 -20.41
C PRO A 208 7.31 8.46 -19.29
N VAL A 209 7.62 7.19 -19.01
CA VAL A 209 8.63 6.82 -18.02
C VAL A 209 9.77 6.07 -18.69
N SER A 210 11.01 6.41 -18.33
CA SER A 210 12.17 5.71 -18.87
C SER A 210 12.19 4.24 -18.43
N VAL A 211 12.63 3.37 -19.33
CA VAL A 211 12.82 1.94 -19.06
C VAL A 211 13.76 1.72 -17.88
N SER A 212 14.82 2.53 -17.78
CA SER A 212 15.77 2.51 -16.66
C SER A 212 15.10 2.80 -15.31
N SER A 213 14.15 3.73 -15.25
CA SER A 213 13.46 4.10 -14.01
C SER A 213 12.58 2.95 -13.52
N VAL A 214 11.83 2.32 -14.44
CA VAL A 214 11.02 1.13 -14.13
C VAL A 214 11.92 -0.01 -13.64
N ALA A 215 13.01 -0.30 -14.37
CA ALA A 215 13.98 -1.32 -13.99
C ALA A 215 14.57 -1.07 -12.59
N ASN A 216 14.95 0.18 -12.30
CA ASN A 216 15.51 0.58 -11.02
C ASN A 216 14.52 0.40 -9.86
N VAL A 217 13.25 0.75 -10.04
CA VAL A 217 12.22 0.59 -8.99
C VAL A 217 11.93 -0.88 -8.73
N LEU A 218 11.83 -1.71 -9.77
CA LEU A 218 11.65 -3.16 -9.61
C LEU A 218 12.87 -3.81 -8.93
N GLN A 219 14.08 -3.37 -9.27
CA GLN A 219 15.31 -3.89 -8.71
C GLN A 219 15.51 -3.52 -7.24
N ASN A 220 14.99 -2.37 -6.82
CA ASN A 220 15.09 -1.86 -5.45
C ASN A 220 13.74 -1.95 -4.70
N HIS A 221 12.86 -2.88 -5.11
CA HIS A 221 11.61 -3.10 -4.41
C HIS A 221 11.87 -3.59 -2.98
N ILE A 222 11.19 -3.02 -1.98
CA ILE A 222 11.48 -3.26 -0.55
C ILE A 222 11.36 -4.74 -0.14
N CYS A 223 10.55 -5.51 -0.87
CA CYS A 223 10.36 -6.95 -0.62
C CYS A 223 11.22 -7.86 -1.51
N ARG A 224 12.07 -7.31 -2.38
CA ARG A 224 12.80 -8.13 -3.37
C ARG A 224 13.71 -9.15 -2.70
N ASP A 225 14.58 -8.70 -1.81
CA ASP A 225 15.54 -9.57 -1.12
C ASP A 225 14.98 -10.12 0.20
N MET A 226 13.66 -10.10 0.37
CA MET A 226 13.00 -10.50 1.61
C MET A 226 12.97 -12.03 1.74
N VAL A 227 13.73 -12.53 2.71
CA VAL A 227 13.77 -13.96 3.09
C VAL A 227 13.17 -14.25 4.46
N ARG A 228 12.85 -13.20 5.24
CA ARG A 228 12.33 -13.28 6.62
C ARG A 228 11.11 -12.36 6.79
N PRO A 229 9.91 -12.82 6.37
CA PRO A 229 8.70 -11.99 6.37
C PRO A 229 8.25 -11.51 7.76
N TYR A 230 8.47 -12.30 8.82
CA TYR A 230 8.17 -11.86 10.18
C TYR A 230 9.11 -10.75 10.64
N SER A 231 10.43 -10.89 10.42
CA SER A 231 11.38 -9.80 10.70
C SER A 231 11.07 -8.52 9.90
N MET A 232 10.57 -8.66 8.66
CA MET A 232 10.10 -7.51 7.88
C MET A 232 8.87 -6.85 8.53
N ALA A 233 7.91 -7.65 9.01
CA ALA A 233 6.77 -7.15 9.77
C ALA A 233 7.20 -6.40 11.04
N GLU A 234 8.16 -6.95 11.80
CA GLU A 234 8.73 -6.28 12.96
C GLU A 234 9.37 -4.94 12.61
N ARG A 235 10.12 -4.89 11.49
CA ARG A 235 10.70 -3.63 10.99
C ARG A 235 9.61 -2.59 10.76
N PHE A 236 8.50 -2.94 10.08
CA PHE A 236 7.41 -2.00 9.85
C PHE A 236 6.71 -1.57 11.14
N VAL A 237 6.39 -2.53 12.02
CA VAL A 237 5.70 -2.22 13.28
C VAL A 237 6.52 -1.27 14.13
N ASN A 238 7.82 -1.54 14.27
CA ASN A 238 8.73 -0.82 15.15
C ASN A 238 9.45 0.37 14.49
N CYS A 239 9.24 0.62 13.19
CA CYS A 239 9.90 1.72 12.49
C CYS A 239 9.46 3.09 13.04
N THR A 240 10.42 3.77 13.67
CA THR A 240 10.25 5.12 14.22
C THR A 240 11.32 6.08 13.73
N ASP A 241 12.37 5.56 13.07
CA ASP A 241 13.43 6.37 12.48
C ASP A 241 12.90 7.19 11.30
N THR A 242 13.20 8.49 11.30
CA THR A 242 12.67 9.43 10.30
C THR A 242 13.23 9.15 8.91
N ARG A 243 14.50 8.76 8.80
CA ARG A 243 15.14 8.47 7.51
C ARG A 243 14.56 7.20 6.91
N ASP A 244 14.34 6.17 7.72
CA ASP A 244 13.70 4.93 7.27
C ASP A 244 12.27 5.19 6.78
N LEU A 245 11.50 6.01 7.49
CA LEU A 245 10.14 6.41 7.08
C LEU A 245 10.14 7.21 5.77
N GLU A 246 11.10 8.12 5.59
CA GLU A 246 11.29 8.87 4.35
C GLU A 246 11.68 7.96 3.17
N GLU A 247 12.55 6.99 3.40
CA GLU A 247 12.97 6.01 2.39
C GLU A 247 11.79 5.12 1.97
N MET A 248 11.02 4.59 2.93
CA MET A 248 9.81 3.82 2.65
C MET A 248 8.80 4.65 1.86
N ARG A 249 8.60 5.92 2.23
CA ARG A 249 7.73 6.82 1.47
C ARG A 249 8.24 7.05 0.05
N ARG A 250 9.54 7.25 -0.12
CA ARG A 250 10.17 7.44 -1.44
C ARG A 250 9.95 6.21 -2.30
N PHE A 251 10.17 5.01 -1.76
CA PHE A 251 9.84 3.74 -2.42
C PHE A 251 8.38 3.72 -2.88
N ALA A 252 7.43 3.97 -1.99
CA ALA A 252 6.00 3.92 -2.35
C ALA A 252 5.61 4.96 -3.40
N CYS A 253 6.21 6.16 -3.35
CA CYS A 253 6.05 7.18 -4.39
C CYS A 253 6.58 6.70 -5.73
N ASN A 254 7.80 6.16 -5.74
CA ASN A 254 8.43 5.65 -6.95
C ASN A 254 7.63 4.50 -7.57
N VAL A 255 6.98 3.65 -6.77
CA VAL A 255 6.06 2.63 -7.29
C VAL A 255 4.87 3.28 -7.98
N CYS A 256 4.23 4.29 -7.38
CA CYS A 256 3.14 5.00 -8.04
C CYS A 256 3.57 5.68 -9.35
N ASP A 257 4.80 6.21 -9.38
CA ASP A 257 5.27 7.02 -10.51
C ASP A 257 5.79 6.17 -11.66
N PHE A 258 6.56 5.13 -11.36
CA PHE A 258 7.30 4.36 -12.35
C PHE A 258 6.82 2.92 -12.49
N CYS A 259 6.12 2.37 -11.49
CA CYS A 259 5.62 0.99 -11.51
C CYS A 259 4.13 0.87 -11.13
N PRO A 260 3.22 1.67 -11.72
CA PRO A 260 1.80 1.70 -11.34
C PRO A 260 1.08 0.35 -11.52
N HIS A 261 1.57 -0.52 -12.41
CA HIS A 261 1.09 -1.90 -12.56
C HIS A 261 1.15 -2.72 -11.26
N LEU A 262 2.06 -2.41 -10.32
CA LEU A 262 2.13 -3.06 -9.01
C LEU A 262 0.93 -2.70 -8.11
N LEU A 263 0.12 -1.72 -8.51
CA LEU A 263 -1.09 -1.28 -7.82
C LEU A 263 -2.38 -1.84 -8.44
N ASP A 264 -2.27 -2.87 -9.28
CA ASP A 264 -3.41 -3.68 -9.73
C ASP A 264 -3.84 -4.70 -8.66
N ASN A 265 -5.10 -5.16 -8.73
CA ASN A 265 -5.74 -5.99 -7.68
C ASN A 265 -5.17 -7.41 -7.56
N ASP A 266 -4.41 -7.85 -8.54
CA ASP A 266 -3.76 -9.16 -8.58
C ASP A 266 -2.31 -9.11 -8.03
N ASN A 267 -1.82 -7.93 -7.63
CA ASN A 267 -0.52 -7.71 -7.00
C ASN A 267 -0.67 -7.48 -5.49
N VAL A 268 0.06 -8.26 -4.69
CA VAL A 268 0.07 -8.07 -3.22
C VAL A 268 0.88 -6.83 -2.86
N SER A 269 1.81 -6.42 -3.73
CA SER A 269 2.54 -5.15 -3.64
C SER A 269 1.62 -3.91 -3.52
N LEU A 270 0.36 -3.99 -4.00
CA LEU A 270 -0.66 -2.98 -3.73
C LEU A 270 -0.85 -2.74 -2.23
N LEU A 271 -0.91 -3.81 -1.42
CA LEU A 271 -1.05 -3.70 0.02
C LEU A 271 0.21 -3.08 0.63
N VAL A 272 1.41 -3.46 0.18
CA VAL A 272 2.66 -2.85 0.67
C VAL A 272 2.69 -1.34 0.44
N VAL A 273 2.31 -0.87 -0.75
CA VAL A 273 2.23 0.57 -1.03
C VAL A 273 1.13 1.23 -0.20
N LEU A 274 -0.02 0.59 -0.03
CA LEU A 274 -1.11 1.11 0.81
C LEU A 274 -0.87 1.02 2.31
N LEU A 275 0.20 0.36 2.78
CA LEU A 275 0.69 0.52 4.15
C LEU A 275 1.34 1.89 4.34
N ILE A 276 1.97 2.43 3.30
CA ILE A 276 2.86 3.60 3.36
C ILE A 276 2.16 4.87 2.88
N LEU A 277 1.41 4.78 1.77
CA LEU A 277 0.69 5.88 1.18
C LEU A 277 -0.81 5.72 1.35
N SER A 278 -1.49 6.84 1.60
CA SER A 278 -2.93 6.88 1.61
C SER A 278 -3.47 6.67 0.18
N ARG A 279 -4.70 6.14 0.07
CA ARG A 279 -5.41 6.04 -1.21
C ARG A 279 -5.42 7.38 -1.97
N SER A 280 -5.70 8.48 -1.26
CA SER A 280 -5.73 9.82 -1.83
C SER A 280 -4.39 10.25 -2.41
N ASP A 281 -3.28 9.85 -1.78
CA ASP A 281 -1.94 10.17 -2.30
C ASP A 281 -1.63 9.39 -3.58
N CYS A 282 -1.99 8.11 -3.63
CA CYS A 282 -1.84 7.31 -4.85
C CYS A 282 -2.66 7.90 -6.00
N CYS A 283 -3.93 8.23 -5.79
CA CYS A 283 -4.80 8.82 -6.82
C CYS A 283 -4.26 10.16 -7.33
N ARG A 284 -3.81 11.05 -6.42
CA ARG A 284 -3.24 12.35 -6.78
C ARG A 284 -1.98 12.19 -7.65
N ARG A 285 -1.13 11.21 -7.34
CA ARG A 285 0.07 10.92 -8.14
C ARG A 285 -0.27 10.34 -9.51
N PHE A 286 -1.23 9.41 -9.57
CA PHE A 286 -1.71 8.86 -10.84
C PHE A 286 -2.27 9.96 -11.73
N GLU A 287 -3.09 10.85 -11.20
CA GLU A 287 -3.61 12.00 -11.92
C GLU A 287 -2.49 12.91 -12.45
N ALA A 288 -1.47 13.19 -11.63
CA ALA A 288 -0.30 13.97 -12.05
C ALA A 288 0.50 13.32 -13.19
N ASN A 289 0.44 11.98 -13.31
CA ASN A 289 1.09 11.22 -14.40
C ASN A 289 0.17 10.99 -15.61
N GLY A 290 -1.01 11.63 -15.64
CA GLY A 290 -2.00 11.43 -16.71
C GLY A 290 -2.78 10.10 -16.62
N ILE A 291 -2.58 9.32 -15.55
CA ILE A 291 -3.26 8.06 -15.30
C ILE A 291 -4.58 8.34 -14.58
N ARG A 292 -5.69 8.34 -15.33
CA ARG A 292 -7.02 8.58 -14.77
C ARG A 292 -7.57 7.32 -14.11
N ILE A 293 -7.44 7.24 -12.79
CA ILE A 293 -8.04 6.17 -11.97
C ILE A 293 -8.80 6.82 -10.80
N GLU A 294 -10.06 6.44 -10.64
CA GLU A 294 -10.87 6.90 -9.53
C GLU A 294 -10.41 6.28 -8.19
N GLY A 295 -10.61 7.00 -7.09
CA GLY A 295 -10.37 6.46 -5.75
C GLY A 295 -11.22 5.21 -5.45
N SER A 296 -12.43 5.13 -6.03
CA SER A 296 -13.29 3.95 -5.99
C SER A 296 -12.58 2.71 -6.53
N THR A 297 -11.81 2.86 -7.60
CA THR A 297 -11.03 1.79 -8.24
C THR A 297 -9.92 1.29 -7.33
N ILE A 298 -9.13 2.16 -6.71
CA ILE A 298 -8.07 1.72 -5.77
C ILE A 298 -8.67 1.02 -4.55
N SER A 299 -9.79 1.53 -4.02
CA SER A 299 -10.53 0.87 -2.94
C SER A 299 -11.05 -0.52 -3.37
N HIS A 300 -11.60 -0.64 -4.57
CA HIS A 300 -12.05 -1.91 -5.12
C HIS A 300 -10.89 -2.89 -5.31
N ARG A 301 -9.76 -2.44 -5.88
CA ARG A 301 -8.57 -3.27 -6.06
C ARG A 301 -8.01 -3.78 -4.74
N LYS A 302 -7.94 -2.91 -3.72
CA LYS A 302 -7.58 -3.29 -2.35
C LYS A 302 -8.51 -4.36 -1.80
N ALA A 303 -9.82 -4.17 -1.94
CA ALA A 303 -10.82 -5.12 -1.44
C ALA A 303 -10.72 -6.49 -2.13
N GLU A 304 -10.57 -6.52 -3.46
CA GLU A 304 -10.37 -7.75 -4.22
C GLU A 304 -9.04 -8.44 -3.87
N CYS A 305 -7.95 -7.68 -3.69
CA CYS A 305 -6.68 -8.21 -3.24
C CYS A 305 -6.80 -8.85 -1.84
N MET A 306 -7.41 -8.15 -0.88
CA MET A 306 -7.65 -8.68 0.47
C MET A 306 -8.50 -9.95 0.45
N LYS A 307 -9.57 -9.97 -0.35
CA LYS A 307 -10.46 -11.12 -0.46
C LYS A 307 -9.78 -12.31 -1.13
N ASN A 308 -9.16 -12.11 -2.29
CA ASN A 308 -8.70 -13.19 -3.16
C ASN A 308 -7.27 -13.66 -2.85
N LYS A 309 -6.37 -12.74 -2.43
CA LYS A 309 -4.98 -13.07 -2.09
C LYS A 309 -4.80 -13.36 -0.61
N MET A 310 -5.39 -12.53 0.25
CA MET A 310 -5.25 -12.68 1.72
C MET A 310 -6.28 -13.63 2.33
N GLY A 311 -7.41 -13.87 1.65
CA GLY A 311 -8.53 -14.62 2.22
C GLY A 311 -9.30 -13.85 3.30
N TRP A 312 -9.07 -12.55 3.45
CA TRP A 312 -9.75 -11.70 4.42
C TRP A 312 -11.08 -11.23 3.83
N ARG A 313 -12.16 -11.90 4.22
CA ARG A 313 -13.49 -11.68 3.62
C ARG A 313 -14.30 -10.69 4.42
N THR A 314 -14.21 -10.77 5.75
CA THR A 314 -14.98 -9.94 6.68
C THR A 314 -14.26 -8.63 6.99
N SER A 315 -14.94 -7.70 7.67
CA SER A 315 -14.32 -6.46 8.13
C SER A 315 -13.38 -6.72 9.31
N GLU A 316 -13.72 -7.69 10.14
CA GLU A 316 -12.97 -8.15 11.30
C GLU A 316 -11.61 -8.72 10.88
N ASP A 317 -11.58 -9.50 9.79
CA ASP A 317 -10.34 -10.05 9.23
C ASP A 317 -9.37 -8.96 8.75
N LYS A 318 -9.91 -7.88 8.17
CA LYS A 318 -9.14 -6.79 7.53
C LYS A 318 -8.68 -5.74 8.55
N LYS A 319 -9.42 -5.59 9.65
CA LYS A 319 -9.24 -4.56 10.67
C LYS A 319 -7.80 -4.47 11.20
N PRO A 320 -7.08 -5.56 11.53
CA PRO A 320 -5.69 -5.48 11.96
C PRO A 320 -4.77 -4.75 10.98
N TYR A 321 -4.90 -5.07 9.69
CA TYR A 321 -4.14 -4.44 8.63
C TYR A 321 -4.56 -2.97 8.45
N ASP A 322 -5.86 -2.69 8.38
CA ASP A 322 -6.36 -1.34 8.12
C ASP A 322 -5.99 -0.36 9.23
N ASN A 323 -6.11 -0.79 10.48
CA ASN A 323 -5.72 0.01 11.64
C ASN A 323 -4.21 0.31 11.61
N PHE A 324 -3.38 -0.69 11.33
CA PHE A 324 -1.95 -0.48 11.24
C PHE A 324 -1.58 0.42 10.07
N ALA A 325 -2.18 0.23 8.89
CA ALA A 325 -1.92 1.08 7.72
C ALA A 325 -2.21 2.55 8.03
N GLN A 326 -3.33 2.85 8.70
CA GLN A 326 -3.68 4.22 9.08
C GLN A 326 -2.66 4.82 10.07
N GLU A 327 -2.23 4.05 11.07
CA GLU A 327 -1.21 4.46 12.03
C GLU A 327 0.14 4.73 11.35
N PHE A 328 0.57 3.81 10.47
CA PHE A 328 1.84 3.87 9.78
C PHE A 328 1.89 5.02 8.76
N GLN A 329 0.85 5.20 7.96
CA GLN A 329 0.71 6.37 7.07
C GLN A 329 0.80 7.68 7.84
N THR A 330 0.23 7.75 9.06
CA THR A 330 0.33 8.94 9.91
C THR A 330 1.77 9.17 10.37
N ARG A 331 2.50 8.12 10.78
CA ARG A 331 3.93 8.21 11.12
C ARG A 331 4.76 8.71 9.93
N VAL A 332 4.57 8.11 8.75
CA VAL A 332 5.25 8.49 7.50
C VAL A 332 4.95 9.94 7.15
N LYS A 333 3.69 10.37 7.22
CA LYS A 333 3.30 11.75 6.92
C LYS A 333 3.96 12.74 7.87
N ASN A 334 4.00 12.45 9.17
CA ASN A 334 4.61 13.32 10.17
C ASN A 334 6.14 13.40 10.03
N ALA A 335 6.79 12.33 9.57
CA ALA A 335 8.22 12.33 9.26
C ALA A 335 8.54 13.24 8.07
N CYS A 336 7.80 13.11 6.96
CA CYS A 336 8.12 13.84 5.72
C CYS A 336 7.55 15.27 5.67
N PHE A 337 6.50 15.53 6.43
CA PHE A 337 5.87 16.85 6.54
C PHE A 337 5.68 17.16 8.02
N PRO A 338 6.79 17.41 8.75
CA PRO A 338 6.67 17.79 10.15
C PRO A 338 5.76 19.00 10.21
N ALA A 339 4.65 18.87 10.94
CA ALA A 339 3.74 20.00 11.15
C ALA A 339 4.61 21.20 11.53
N PRO A 340 4.38 22.40 10.95
CA PRO A 340 5.13 23.58 11.35
C PRO A 340 5.05 23.63 12.86
N ARG A 341 6.20 23.42 13.55
CA ARG A 341 6.24 23.58 15.00
C ARG A 341 5.68 24.96 15.19
N ALA A 342 4.46 25.05 15.72
CA ALA A 342 3.92 26.30 16.19
C ALA A 342 5.05 26.82 17.08
N GLN A 343 5.76 27.84 16.60
CA GLN A 343 6.71 28.52 17.44
C GLN A 343 5.90 28.83 18.68
N ARG A 344 6.32 28.26 19.81
CA ARG A 344 5.91 28.73 21.12
C ARG A 344 6.35 30.19 21.15
N ILE A 345 5.52 31.06 20.59
CA ILE A 345 5.45 32.45 20.98
C ILE A 345 5.10 32.33 22.46
N GLY A 346 6.12 32.64 23.27
CA GLY A 346 6.02 32.69 24.71
C GLY A 346 4.76 33.45 25.14
N GLY A 347 4.24 33.02 26.29
CA GLY A 347 2.88 33.30 26.71
C GLY A 347 2.42 34.75 26.53
N ARG A 348 1.24 34.89 25.94
CA ARG A 348 0.29 35.90 26.38
C ARG A 348 -1.10 35.34 26.14
N LYS A 349 -1.74 34.92 27.24
CA LYS A 349 -3.20 34.74 27.28
C LYS A 349 -3.82 36.05 26.73
N PRO A 350 -4.81 36.00 25.83
CA PRO A 350 -5.56 37.20 25.50
C PRO A 350 -6.25 37.67 26.78
N ALA A 351 -5.93 38.90 27.19
CA ALA A 351 -6.50 39.56 28.33
C ALA A 351 -8.01 39.72 28.09
N ARG A 352 -8.79 39.07 28.96
CA ARG A 352 -10.23 39.20 29.08
C ARG A 352 -10.50 40.65 29.53
N THR A 353 -11.02 41.47 28.62
CA THR A 353 -11.48 42.83 28.94
C THR A 353 -12.71 42.72 29.84
N SER A 354 -12.55 43.18 31.09
CA SER A 354 -13.62 43.41 32.04
C SER A 354 -14.06 44.87 31.99
N SER A 355 -15.36 45.10 31.84
CA SER A 355 -16.04 46.32 32.30
C SER A 355 -17.31 45.89 33.03
N THR A 356 -17.27 46.05 34.35
CA THR A 356 -18.30 45.88 35.40
C THR A 356 -19.44 46.91 35.31
N PRO A 357 -20.46 46.98 36.21
CA PRO A 357 -20.85 46.10 37.34
C PRO A 357 -22.37 45.75 37.46
N THR A 358 -22.64 44.71 38.26
CA THR A 358 -23.70 44.54 39.31
C THR A 358 -25.18 44.90 39.03
N THR A 359 -26.11 43.92 39.15
CA THR A 359 -27.19 43.78 40.19
C THR A 359 -28.05 42.52 39.91
N THR A 360 -28.47 41.79 40.96
CA THR A 360 -29.35 40.60 41.00
C THR A 360 -30.87 40.96 41.02
N PRO A 361 -31.82 40.02 41.22
CA PRO A 361 -32.44 39.02 40.32
C PRO A 361 -33.96 39.31 40.06
N ILE A 362 -34.68 38.41 39.35
CA ILE A 362 -36.16 38.11 39.39
C ILE A 362 -36.88 38.04 38.02
N TYR A 363 -37.48 36.86 37.77
CA TYR A 363 -38.67 36.43 36.99
C TYR A 363 -39.24 37.14 35.73
N LEU A 364 -39.75 36.26 34.85
CA LEU A 364 -40.94 36.36 33.97
C LEU A 364 -40.88 37.31 32.75
N HIS A 365 -40.76 36.74 31.54
CA HIS A 365 -41.82 36.71 30.50
C HIS A 365 -41.23 36.37 29.11
N SER A 366 -41.99 35.56 28.36
CA SER A 366 -41.88 35.40 26.90
C SER A 366 -42.65 36.54 26.22
N PRO A 367 -42.21 37.02 25.03
CA PRO A 367 -43.18 37.15 23.95
C PRO A 367 -42.66 36.69 22.57
N VAL A 368 -43.60 36.05 21.89
CA VAL A 368 -43.75 35.76 20.46
C VAL A 368 -43.23 36.86 19.52
N GLY A 369 -42.57 36.46 18.42
CA GLY A 369 -42.24 37.32 17.28
C GLY A 369 -41.85 36.52 16.04
N TYR A 370 -42.59 36.73 14.96
CA TYR A 370 -42.62 36.03 13.66
C TYR A 370 -41.37 36.15 12.77
N MET A 371 -41.27 35.23 11.79
CA MET A 371 -40.53 35.27 10.50
C MET A 371 -39.01 35.00 10.57
N ALA A 372 -38.35 34.26 9.66
CA ALA A 372 -38.69 33.49 8.47
C ALA A 372 -37.55 32.47 8.23
N ALA A 373 -37.80 31.42 7.45
CA ALA A 373 -36.83 30.38 7.13
C ALA A 373 -35.70 30.89 6.21
N PRO A 374 -34.44 30.48 6.41
CA PRO A 374 -33.45 30.54 5.35
C PRO A 374 -33.22 29.14 4.75
N HIS A 375 -33.44 29.11 3.44
CA HIS A 375 -32.97 28.18 2.42
C HIS A 375 -31.83 27.22 2.81
N ALA A 376 -32.02 25.96 2.44
CA ALA A 376 -30.98 24.95 2.36
C ALA A 376 -29.87 25.40 1.38
N TYR A 377 -28.70 25.70 1.92
CA TYR A 377 -27.46 25.77 1.15
C TYR A 377 -26.64 24.50 1.44
N GLN A 378 -26.51 23.66 0.42
CA GLN A 378 -25.45 22.67 0.32
C GLN A 378 -24.11 23.43 0.31
N HIS A 379 -23.18 23.11 1.22
CA HIS A 379 -21.75 22.95 0.95
C HIS A 379 -20.93 22.78 2.25
N HIS A 380 -19.84 22.00 2.12
CA HIS A 380 -18.67 21.88 3.00
C HIS A 380 -18.63 20.72 4.02
N ALA A 381 -18.23 19.55 3.53
CA ALA A 381 -17.41 18.61 4.29
C ALA A 381 -16.09 18.38 3.54
N ASN A 382 -15.14 19.30 3.69
CA ASN A 382 -13.68 19.08 3.57
C ASN A 382 -12.95 20.43 3.57
N ALA A 383 -12.22 20.72 4.64
CA ALA A 383 -10.92 21.42 4.62
C ALA A 383 -10.46 21.72 6.06
N GLY A 384 -9.87 20.74 6.73
CA GLY A 384 -9.07 20.95 7.95
C GLY A 384 -7.62 21.37 7.64
N ILE A 385 -7.41 22.11 6.56
CA ILE A 385 -6.08 22.53 6.08
C ILE A 385 -6.12 24.05 5.95
N ASN A 386 -5.52 24.73 6.92
CA ASN A 386 -5.37 26.18 6.94
C ASN A 386 -4.18 26.57 6.06
N ILE A 387 -4.39 26.60 4.74
CA ILE A 387 -3.48 27.23 3.79
C ILE A 387 -4.16 28.54 3.35
N PRO A 388 -3.51 29.71 3.52
CA PRO A 388 -4.07 30.95 3.03
C PRO A 388 -4.20 30.90 1.50
N ALA A 389 -5.39 31.16 0.99
CA ALA A 389 -5.65 31.29 -0.43
C ALA A 389 -4.81 32.45 -1.04
N PRO A 390 -4.31 32.32 -2.28
CA PRO A 390 -3.66 33.44 -2.95
C PRO A 390 -4.64 34.60 -3.17
N PRO A 391 -4.18 35.86 -3.11
CA PRO A 391 -5.06 37.02 -3.26
C PRO A 391 -5.64 37.11 -4.68
N PRO A 392 -6.90 37.53 -4.85
CA PRO A 392 -7.50 37.69 -6.16
C PRO A 392 -6.88 38.89 -6.90
N TYR A 393 -6.39 38.65 -8.11
CA TYR A 393 -6.01 39.71 -9.05
C TYR A 393 -7.28 40.39 -9.58
N ASN A 394 -7.47 41.66 -9.20
CA ASN A 394 -8.35 42.58 -9.90
C ASN A 394 -7.53 43.33 -10.97
N GLY A 395 -7.92 43.17 -12.23
CA GLY A 395 -7.42 43.96 -13.36
C GLY A 395 -8.51 44.08 -14.43
N LEU A 396 -8.99 45.30 -14.62
CA LEU A 396 -10.10 45.71 -15.47
C LEU A 396 -9.77 45.72 -16.98
N SER A 397 -10.80 45.38 -17.77
CA SER A 397 -11.18 45.94 -19.08
C SER A 397 -10.28 45.72 -20.32
N GLN A 398 -10.81 45.04 -21.34
CA GLN A 398 -11.12 45.65 -22.65
C GLN A 398 -11.90 44.73 -23.62
N THR A 399 -13.07 45.23 -24.03
CA THR A 399 -13.75 45.22 -25.34
C THR A 399 -13.53 44.11 -26.39
N ALA A 400 -14.66 43.55 -26.84
CA ALA A 400 -14.84 42.71 -28.03
C ALA A 400 -14.54 43.42 -29.36
N PRO A 401 -14.48 42.67 -30.48
CA PRO A 401 -15.65 42.68 -31.37
C PRO A 401 -16.04 41.32 -31.98
N ASN A 402 -17.32 41.29 -32.38
CA ASN A 402 -18.07 40.26 -33.09
C ASN A 402 -17.45 39.82 -34.44
N THR A 403 -17.74 38.59 -34.90
CA THR A 403 -18.56 38.33 -36.11
C THR A 403 -18.86 36.85 -36.40
N MET A 404 -20.16 36.61 -36.67
CA MET A 404 -20.80 35.70 -37.64
C MET A 404 -20.93 34.16 -37.43
N LYS A 405 -22.18 33.77 -37.15
CA LYS A 405 -23.06 32.78 -37.84
C LYS A 405 -22.45 31.49 -38.42
N MET A 406 -22.98 30.33 -38.00
CA MET A 406 -24.03 29.63 -38.77
C MET A 406 -24.71 28.50 -37.99
N GLN A 407 -25.96 28.25 -38.36
CA GLN A 407 -26.94 27.30 -37.82
C GLN A 407 -26.62 25.83 -38.15
N GLN A 408 -27.00 24.97 -37.19
CA GLN A 408 -27.64 23.64 -37.26
C GLN A 408 -28.07 23.07 -38.64
N PRO A 409 -28.20 21.72 -38.83
CA PRO A 409 -29.12 20.91 -38.01
C PRO A 409 -28.81 19.43 -37.73
N PHE A 410 -29.62 18.90 -36.81
CA PHE A 410 -29.85 17.50 -36.44
C PHE A 410 -30.27 16.59 -37.61
N ALA A 411 -29.85 15.31 -37.56
CA ALA A 411 -30.68 14.14 -37.90
C ALA A 411 -30.04 12.82 -37.38
N SER A 412 -30.76 12.11 -36.50
CA SER A 412 -30.81 10.64 -36.42
C SER A 412 -32.06 10.18 -37.21
N PRO A 413 -32.32 8.89 -37.57
CA PRO A 413 -31.83 7.63 -36.98
C PRO A 413 -31.62 6.41 -37.94
N GLY A 414 -31.00 5.33 -37.41
CA GLY A 414 -31.38 3.93 -37.69
C GLY A 414 -30.77 3.18 -38.90
N GLY A 415 -30.43 1.90 -38.69
CA GLY A 415 -30.23 0.93 -39.79
C GLY A 415 -29.25 -0.19 -39.48
N SER A 416 -29.78 -1.36 -39.14
CA SER A 416 -29.07 -2.64 -39.04
C SER A 416 -28.45 -3.07 -40.37
N ASN A 417 -27.33 -3.81 -40.33
CA ASN A 417 -27.23 -5.09 -41.04
C ASN A 417 -26.03 -5.91 -40.55
N ALA A 418 -26.30 -7.20 -40.39
CA ALA A 418 -25.40 -8.25 -39.98
C ALA A 418 -24.61 -8.81 -41.18
N GLU A 419 -23.36 -9.22 -40.87
CA GLU A 419 -22.61 -10.38 -41.40
C GLU A 419 -22.17 -10.45 -42.88
N PRO A 420 -21.21 -11.35 -43.25
CA PRO A 420 -20.23 -12.12 -42.44
C PRO A 420 -18.78 -12.08 -42.97
N MET A 421 -17.92 -12.80 -42.24
CA MET A 421 -16.52 -13.13 -42.55
C MET A 421 -16.31 -13.78 -43.92
N ASP A 422 -15.12 -13.55 -44.49
CA ASP A 422 -14.50 -14.48 -45.43
C ASP A 422 -13.05 -14.75 -45.02
N LEU A 423 -12.69 -16.03 -44.99
CA LEU A 423 -11.37 -16.57 -44.71
C LEU A 423 -10.77 -16.98 -46.05
N SER A 424 -9.64 -16.37 -46.40
CA SER A 424 -8.72 -16.86 -47.42
C SER A 424 -7.29 -16.57 -46.97
#